data_AF-A0AB37GGR4-F1
#
_entry.id   AF-A0AB37GGR4-F1
#
_cell.length_a   1.000
_cell.length_b   1.000
_cell.length_c   1.000
_cell.angle_alpha   90.00
_cell.angle_beta   90.00
_cell.angle_gamma   90.00
#
_symmetry.space_group_name_H-M   'P 1'
#
loop_
_entity.id
_entity.type
_entity.pdbx_description
1 polymer ?
#
loop_
_entity_poly.entity_id
_entity_poly.type
_entity_poly.pdbx_seq_one_letter_code
_entity_poly.pdbx_strand_id
1 'polypeptide(L)' 'MYQIYACFLNGKFYGAGDLEYMHELFRDYVVYCEMYGRDDCTFRVTTKEKARELMIKESIKNNYKALERMEDE' A
#
# COMPACT_ATOMS: atom_id res chain seq x y z
N MET A 1 -12.23 -14.62 -14.88
CA MET A 1 -11.42 -14.71 -13.64
C MET A 1 -11.56 -13.38 -12.93
N TYR A 2 -12.16 -13.33 -11.73
CA TYR A 2 -12.30 -12.08 -11.00
C TYR A 2 -10.94 -11.67 -10.43
N GLN A 3 -10.36 -10.60 -10.97
CA GLN A 3 -9.09 -10.06 -10.50
C GLN A 3 -9.33 -9.25 -9.25
N ILE A 4 -8.67 -9.64 -8.15
CA ILE A 4 -8.68 -8.88 -6.91
C ILE A 4 -7.44 -7.99 -6.86
N TYR A 5 -7.67 -6.74 -6.48
CA TYR A 5 -6.68 -5.70 -6.29
C TYR A 5 -6.52 -5.40 -4.81
N ALA A 6 -5.35 -4.86 -4.45
CA ALA A 6 -5.04 -4.33 -3.15
C ALA A 6 -4.67 -2.85 -3.29
N CYS A 7 -5.18 -2.04 -2.38
CA CYS A 7 -4.96 -0.61 -2.30
C CYS A 7 -4.05 -0.29 -1.10
N PHE A 8 -3.05 0.56 -1.36
CA PHE A 8 -2.16 1.11 -0.35
C PHE A 8 -2.20 2.64 -0.40
N LEU A 9 -2.31 3.24 0.78
CA LEU A 9 -2.32 4.68 1.00
C LEU A 9 -1.07 5.06 1.77
N ASN A 10 -0.21 5.89 1.17
CA ASN A 10 1.08 6.29 1.75
C ASN A 10 1.88 5.07 2.28
N GLY A 11 1.88 3.98 1.50
CA GLY A 11 2.56 2.73 1.83
C GLY A 11 1.82 1.81 2.82
N LYS A 12 0.71 2.24 3.42
CA LYS A 12 -0.09 1.41 4.34
C LYS A 12 -1.21 0.71 3.61
N PHE A 13 -1.40 -0.58 3.87
CA PHE A 13 -2.54 -1.33 3.34
C PHE A 13 -3.86 -0.72 3.82
N TYR A 14 -4.79 -0.51 2.89
CA TYR A 14 -6.08 0.11 3.18
C TYR A 14 -7.26 -0.82 2.89
N GLY A 15 -7.24 -1.51 1.76
CA GLY A 15 -8.33 -2.41 1.39
C GLY A 15 -8.01 -3.27 0.18
N ALA A 16 -8.83 -4.29 -0.07
CA ALA A 16 -8.71 -5.16 -1.24
C ALA A 16 -10.09 -5.59 -1.75
N GLY A 17 -10.24 -5.64 -3.07
CA GLY A 17 -11.50 -5.96 -3.74
C GLY A 17 -11.37 -5.93 -5.26
N ASP A 18 -12.48 -5.95 -5.97
CA ASP A 18 -12.50 -5.82 -7.42
C ASP A 18 -12.21 -4.38 -7.88
N LEU A 19 -12.23 -4.16 -9.20
CA LEU A 19 -11.92 -2.86 -9.78
C LEU A 19 -12.96 -1.79 -9.43
N GLU A 20 -14.24 -2.16 -9.31
CA GLU A 20 -15.31 -1.24 -8.95
C GLU A 20 -15.12 -0.73 -7.52
N TYR A 21 -14.81 -1.63 -6.61
CA TYR A 21 -14.44 -1.29 -5.24
C TYR A 21 -13.17 -0.41 -5.16
N MET A 22 -12.18 -0.62 -6.04
CA MET A 22 -11.00 0.26 -6.10
C MET A 22 -11.37 1.69 -6.53
N HIS A 23 -12.35 1.86 -7.42
CA HIS A 23 -12.81 3.19 -7.85
C HIS A 23 -13.51 3.94 -6.71
N GLU A 24 -14.37 3.24 -5.96
CA GLU A 24 -15.02 3.80 -4.77
C GLU A 24 -13.99 4.21 -3.72
N LEU A 25 -13.04 3.33 -3.41
CA LEU A 25 -11.96 3.60 -2.46
C LEU A 25 -11.12 4.83 -2.81
N PHE A 26 -10.78 5.01 -4.09
CA PHE A 26 -10.02 6.19 -4.53
C PHE A 26 -10.82 7.47 -4.32
N ARG A 27 -12.10 7.46 -4.73
CA ARG A 27 -12.99 8.61 -4.59
C ARG A 27 -13.18 8.99 -3.13
N ASP A 28 -13.46 8.00 -2.28
CA ASP A 28 -13.62 8.22 -0.84
C ASP A 28 -12.32 8.72 -0.23
N TYR A 29 -11.18 8.13 -0.56
CA TYR A 29 -9.91 8.56 0.00
C TYR A 29 -9.55 10.01 -0.36
N VAL A 30 -9.71 10.42 -1.61
CA VAL A 30 -9.38 11.79 -2.03
C VAL A 30 -10.37 12.80 -1.44
N VAL A 31 -11.66 12.45 -1.37
CA VAL A 31 -12.73 13.37 -0.94
C VAL A 31 -12.93 13.38 0.57
N TYR A 32 -13.12 12.22 1.20
CA TYR A 32 -13.41 12.09 2.63
C TYR A 32 -12.19 12.26 3.52
N CYS A 33 -11.00 11.82 3.10
CA CYS A 33 -9.80 11.95 3.95
C CYS A 33 -9.11 13.32 3.83
N GLU A 34 -9.78 14.30 3.22
CA GLU A 34 -9.30 15.69 3.07
C GLU A 34 -7.86 15.74 2.57
N MET A 35 -7.53 14.90 1.58
CA MET A 35 -6.20 14.86 0.99
C MET A 35 -5.87 16.15 0.24
N TYR A 36 -6.90 16.95 -0.07
CA TYR A 36 -6.75 18.33 -0.53
C TYR A 36 -6.04 19.18 0.52
N GLY A 37 -4.80 19.61 0.20
CA GLY A 37 -3.98 20.44 1.08
C GLY A 37 -2.81 19.71 1.76
N ARG A 38 -2.60 18.42 1.47
CA ARG A 38 -1.34 17.73 1.83
C ARG A 38 -0.30 17.90 0.73
N ASP A 39 0.96 18.05 1.14
CA ASP A 39 2.10 18.21 0.22
C ASP A 39 2.36 16.98 -0.65
N ASP A 40 2.08 15.78 -0.13
CA ASP A 40 2.22 14.51 -0.84
C ASP A 40 1.12 13.51 -0.42
N CYS A 41 0.60 12.79 -1.41
CA CYS A 41 -0.41 11.75 -1.27
C CYS A 41 -0.13 10.65 -2.30
N THR A 42 0.21 9.45 -1.82
CA THR A 42 0.48 8.28 -2.66
C THR A 42 -0.67 7.29 -2.59
N PHE A 43 -1.35 7.09 -3.72
CA PHE A 43 -2.36 6.05 -3.91
C PHE A 43 -1.83 4.96 -4.84
N ARG A 44 -1.75 3.72 -4.35
CA ARG A 44 -1.22 2.59 -5.13
C ARG A 44 -2.20 1.44 -5.19
N VAL A 45 -2.64 1.10 -6.40
CA VAL A 45 -3.42 -0.09 -6.69
C VAL A 45 -2.54 -1.12 -7.38
N THR A 46 -2.61 -2.37 -6.94
CA THR A 46 -1.89 -3.48 -7.57
C THR A 46 -2.69 -4.77 -7.45
N THR A 47 -2.38 -5.78 -8.27
CA THR A 47 -2.98 -7.11 -8.10
C THR A 47 -2.60 -7.71 -6.76
N LYS A 48 -3.49 -8.54 -6.19
CA LYS A 48 -3.26 -9.21 -4.91
C LYS A 48 -1.98 -10.04 -4.86
N GLU A 49 -1.62 -10.69 -5.97
CA GLU A 49 -0.38 -11.47 -6.11
C GLU A 49 0.85 -10.59 -5.98
N LYS A 50 0.87 -9.47 -6.71
CA LYS A 50 1.96 -8.50 -6.67
C LYS A 50 2.01 -7.75 -5.34
N ALA A 51 0.87 -7.55 -4.67
CA ALA A 51 0.82 -7.02 -3.31
C ALA A 51 1.54 -7.93 -2.29
N ARG A 52 1.30 -9.26 -2.36
CA ARG A 52 2.01 -10.22 -1.51
C ARG A 52 3.53 -10.16 -1.73
N GLU A 53 3.95 -10.12 -2.98
CA GLU A 53 5.37 -10.01 -3.33
C GLU A 53 6.00 -8.73 -2.76
N LEU A 54 5.31 -7.59 -2.86
CA LEU A 54 5.78 -6.31 -2.31
C LEU A 54 5.88 -6.34 -0.79
N MET A 55 4.86 -6.86 -0.10
CA MET A 55 4.88 -6.97 1.37
C MET A 55 5.99 -7.88 1.88
N ILE A 56 6.27 -8.99 1.18
CA ILE A 56 7.39 -9.89 1.52
C ILE A 56 8.72 -9.17 1.30
N LYS A 57 8.90 -8.49 0.17
CA LYS A 57 10.13 -7.71 -0.12
C LYS A 57 10.36 -6.61 0.91
N GLU A 58 9.32 -5.87 1.31
CA GLU A 58 9.44 -4.83 2.34
C GLU A 58 9.76 -5.42 3.71
N SER A 59 9.13 -6.52 4.09
CA SER A 59 9.41 -7.20 5.37
C SER A 59 10.85 -7.69 5.43
N ILE A 60 11.35 -8.31 4.35
CA ILE A 60 12.73 -8.75 4.25
C ILE A 60 13.70 -7.57 4.33
N LYS A 61 13.45 -6.50 3.55
CA LYS A 61 14.30 -5.29 3.56
C LYS A 61 14.36 -4.63 4.94
N ASN A 62 13.23 -4.55 5.64
CA ASN A 62 13.18 -3.97 6.97
C ASN A 62 13.93 -4.83 7.99
N ASN A 63 13.83 -6.16 7.89
CA ASN A 63 14.58 -7.08 8.75
C ASN A 63 16.10 -6.99 8.53
N TYR A 64 16.57 -6.91 7.28
CA TYR A 64 18.00 -6.71 7.00
C TYR A 64 18.52 -5.39 7.58
N LYS A 65 17.77 -4.28 7.40
CA LYS A 65 18.13 -2.99 7.98
C LYS A 65 18.14 -3.00 9.52
N ALA A 66 17.31 -3.82 10.15
CA ALA A 66 17.30 -3.95 11.60
C ALA A 66 18.53 -4.74 12.09
N LEU A 67 18.95 -5.78 11.36
CA LEU A 67 20.17 -6.55 11.64
C LEU A 67 21.43 -5.69 11.49
N GLU A 68 21.57 -4.91 10.41
CA GLU A 68 22.71 -3.99 10.21
C GLU A 68 22.87 -3.02 11.41
N ARG A 69 21.77 -2.51 11.96
CA ARG A 69 21.82 -1.60 13.13
C ARG A 69 22.19 -2.29 14.44
N MET A 70 22.02 -3.61 14.54
CA MET A 70 22.42 -4.39 15.72
C MET A 70 23.88 -4.84 15.63
N GLU A 71 24.46 -4.91 14.44
CA GLU A 71 25.89 -5.22 14.24
C GLU A 71 26.80 -3.99 14.46
N ASP A 72 26.23 -2.78 14.43
CA ASP A 72 26.90 -1.51 14.72
C ASP A 72 26.93 -1.14 16.23
N GLU A 73 26.42 -2.00 17.13
CA GLU A 73 26.52 -1.92 18.61
C GLU A 73 27.52 -2.93 19.19
#